data_AF-A0A5N9E9C7-F1
#
_entry.id   AF-A0A5N9E9C7-F1
#
_cell.length_a   1.000
_cell.length_b   1.000
_cell.length_c   1.000
_cell.angle_alpha   90.00
_cell.angle_beta   90.00
_cell.angle_gamma   90.00
#
_symmetry.space_group_name_H-M   'P 1'
#
loop_
_entity.id
_entity.type
_entity.pdbx_description
1 polymer ?
#
loop_
_entity_poly.entity_id
_entity_poly.type
_entity_poly.pdbx_seq_one_letter_code
_entity_poly.pdbx_strand_id
1 'polypeptide(L)'
;SEFGNPTTYDELQAVNNIIVGSPETVTRKFTEIIERLSPGYVHIYGNEGAMKHSDTMRSIELLGKEVIPALHEVKLRPYDD
;
A
#
# COMPACT_ATOMS: atom_id res chain seq x y z
N SER A 1 24.72 -14.24 -8.69
CA SER A 1 25.30 -13.02 -9.30
C SER A 1 25.60 -12.03 -8.20
N GLU A 2 26.55 -11.10 -8.39
CA GLU A 2 27.04 -10.14 -7.38
C GLU A 2 26.00 -9.14 -6.82
N PHE A 3 24.70 -9.34 -7.07
CA PHE A 3 23.60 -8.47 -6.61
C PHE A 3 22.51 -9.22 -5.84
N GLY A 4 22.78 -10.44 -5.36
CA GLY A 4 21.74 -11.28 -4.76
C GLY A 4 20.73 -11.76 -5.80
N ASN A 5 19.78 -12.59 -5.39
CA ASN A 5 18.66 -12.98 -6.26
C ASN A 5 17.64 -11.83 -6.21
N PRO A 6 17.39 -11.08 -7.30
CA PRO A 6 16.44 -9.98 -7.26
C PRO A 6 15.05 -10.54 -6.99
N THR A 7 14.41 -10.09 -5.90
CA THR A 7 13.02 -10.43 -5.58
C THR A 7 12.13 -10.02 -6.75
N THR A 8 11.33 -10.96 -7.24
CA THR A 8 10.44 -10.71 -8.37
C THR A 8 9.32 -9.75 -7.98
N TYR A 9 8.69 -9.12 -8.98
CA TYR A 9 7.56 -8.21 -8.74
C TYR A 9 6.40 -8.91 -8.00
N ASP A 10 6.12 -10.16 -8.35
CA ASP A 10 5.06 -10.94 -7.71
C ASP A 10 5.42 -11.31 -6.27
N GLU A 11 6.68 -11.66 -5.99
CA GLU A 11 7.16 -11.89 -4.62
C GLU A 11 7.08 -10.60 -3.78
N LEU A 12 7.42 -9.43 -4.35
CA LEU A 12 7.30 -8.13 -3.67
C LEU A 12 5.82 -7.79 -3.38
N GLN A 13 4.90 -8.11 -4.28
CA GLN A 13 3.48 -7.96 -4.04
C GLN A 13 2.96 -8.94 -2.98
N ALA A 14 3.46 -10.19 -2.97
CA ALA A 14 3.02 -11.23 -2.03
C ALA A 14 3.38 -10.88 -0.58
N VAL A 15 4.46 -10.14 -0.35
CA VAL A 15 4.88 -9.69 0.99
C VAL A 15 4.45 -8.25 1.31
N ASN A 16 3.55 -7.67 0.51
CA ASN A 16 3.04 -6.30 0.64
C ASN A 16 4.13 -5.20 0.62
N ASN A 17 5.30 -5.47 0.01
CA ASN A 17 6.28 -4.42 -0.31
C ASN A 17 5.80 -3.54 -1.48
N ILE A 18 5.07 -4.13 -2.42
CA ILE A 18 4.37 -3.41 -3.49
C ILE A 18 2.85 -3.65 -3.33
N ILE A 19 2.11 -2.57 -3.13
CA ILE A 19 0.66 -2.61 -2.94
C ILE A 19 -0.01 -1.98 -4.16
N VAL A 20 -0.60 -2.83 -5.00
CA VAL A 20 -1.28 -2.42 -6.24
C VAL A 20 -2.54 -3.27 -6.45
N GLY A 21 -3.51 -2.74 -7.18
CA GLY A 21 -4.74 -3.43 -7.54
C GLY A 21 -5.97 -2.54 -7.51
N SER A 22 -7.15 -3.16 -7.38
CA SER A 22 -8.41 -2.46 -7.13
C SER A 22 -8.42 -1.80 -5.73
N PRO A 23 -9.30 -0.81 -5.47
CA PRO A 23 -9.47 -0.24 -4.14
C PRO A 23 -9.68 -1.32 -3.06
N GLU A 24 -10.50 -2.33 -3.32
CA GLU A 24 -10.71 -3.47 -2.41
C GLU A 24 -9.41 -4.24 -2.10
N THR A 25 -8.61 -4.51 -3.13
CA THR A 25 -7.33 -5.23 -2.97
C THR A 25 -6.34 -4.40 -2.16
N VAL A 26 -6.25 -3.10 -2.44
CA VAL A 26 -5.36 -2.16 -1.75
C VAL A 26 -5.78 -2.01 -0.29
N THR A 27 -7.08 -1.84 -0.01
CA THR A 27 -7.61 -1.78 1.35
C THR A 27 -7.26 -3.04 2.13
N ARG A 28 -7.53 -4.23 1.58
CA ARG A 28 -7.20 -5.51 2.25
C ARG A 28 -5.71 -5.59 2.62
N LYS A 29 -4.81 -5.28 1.68
CA LYS A 29 -3.36 -5.32 1.92
C LYS A 29 -2.90 -4.30 2.97
N PHE A 30 -3.46 -3.08 2.95
CA PHE A 30 -3.16 -2.11 4.01
C PHE A 30 -3.70 -2.52 5.37
N THR A 31 -4.90 -3.12 5.43
CA THR A 31 -5.46 -3.68 6.67
C THR A 31 -4.51 -4.73 7.27
N GLU A 32 -3.98 -5.65 6.47
CA GLU A 32 -2.99 -6.64 6.92
C GLU A 32 -1.74 -5.97 7.54
N ILE A 33 -1.26 -4.88 6.94
CA ILE A 33 -0.12 -4.10 7.47
C ILE A 33 -0.50 -3.41 8.78
N ILE A 34 -1.67 -2.78 8.85
CA ILE A 34 -2.15 -2.07 10.03
C ILE A 34 -2.35 -3.02 11.21
N GLU A 35 -2.93 -4.20 10.97
CA GLU A 35 -3.10 -5.23 12.00
C GLU A 35 -1.75 -5.73 12.52
N ARG A 36 -0.77 -5.91 11.63
CA ARG A 36 0.55 -6.44 11.99
C ARG A 36 1.46 -5.41 12.67
N LEU A 37 1.48 -4.18 12.17
CA LEU A 37 2.47 -3.16 12.56
C LEU A 37 1.86 -1.95 13.28
N SER A 38 0.55 -1.72 13.11
CA SER A 38 -0.19 -0.58 13.67
C SER A 38 0.52 0.77 13.49
N PRO A 39 0.90 1.14 12.25
CA PRO A 39 1.64 2.37 11.99
C PRO A 39 0.74 3.59 12.15
N GLY A 40 1.26 4.64 12.79
CA GLY A 40 0.55 5.90 13.02
C GLY A 40 0.54 6.82 11.81
N TYR A 41 1.43 6.59 10.85
CA TYR A 41 1.49 7.30 9.59
C TYR A 41 1.96 6.36 8.47
N VAL A 42 1.49 6.61 7.25
CA VAL A 42 1.91 5.91 6.04
C VAL A 42 2.35 6.94 5.02
N HIS A 43 3.55 6.76 4.47
CA HIS A 43 4.03 7.54 3.34
C HIS A 43 3.90 6.71 2.07
N ILE A 44 3.20 7.23 1.06
CA ILE A 44 2.87 6.49 -0.16
C ILE A 44 3.68 7.05 -1.33
N TYR A 45 4.46 6.18 -1.98
CA TYR A 45 5.05 6.47 -3.27
C TYR A 45 4.13 5.95 -4.38
N GLY A 46 3.22 6.81 -4.87
CA GLY A 46 2.09 6.42 -5.74
C GLY A 46 2.27 6.72 -7.24
N ASN A 47 3.40 7.29 -7.64
CA ASN A 47 3.78 7.52 -9.04
C ASN A 47 5.22 7.04 -9.21
N GLU A 48 5.41 6.04 -10.05
CA GLU A 48 6.71 5.45 -10.32
C GLU A 48 7.03 5.50 -11.81
N GLY A 49 8.27 5.90 -12.14
CA GLY A 49 8.76 5.93 -13.52
C GLY A 49 7.89 6.76 -14.48
N ALA A 50 7.60 6.21 -15.66
CA ALA A 50 6.91 6.91 -16.74
C ALA A 50 5.38 6.76 -16.71
N MET A 51 4.79 6.57 -15.52
CA MET A 51 3.33 6.51 -15.36
C MET A 51 2.66 7.77 -15.92
N LYS A 52 1.54 7.59 -16.63
CA LYS A 52 0.76 8.72 -17.16
C LYS A 52 0.17 9.51 -16.02
N HIS A 53 0.18 10.84 -16.16
CA HIS A 53 -0.42 11.73 -15.18
C HIS A 53 -1.89 11.39 -14.87
N SER A 54 -2.68 11.04 -15.90
CA SER A 54 -4.08 10.63 -15.73
C SER A 54 -4.25 9.44 -14.79
N ASP A 55 -3.36 8.45 -14.89
CA ASP A 55 -3.44 7.21 -14.13
C ASP A 55 -3.05 7.48 -12.66
N THR A 56 -2.04 8.32 -12.44
CA THR A 56 -1.67 8.81 -11.11
C THR A 56 -2.81 9.60 -10.46
N MET A 57 -3.42 10.53 -11.18
CA MET A 57 -4.54 11.32 -10.64
C MET A 57 -5.75 10.43 -10.33
N ARG A 58 -6.03 9.43 -11.16
CA ARG A 58 -7.09 8.44 -10.90
C ARG A 58 -6.77 7.60 -9.65
N SER A 59 -5.52 7.18 -9.47
CA SER A 59 -5.07 6.47 -8.26
C SER A 59 -5.27 7.32 -7.00
N ILE A 60 -4.87 8.60 -7.03
CA ILE A 60 -5.08 9.55 -5.92
C ILE A 60 -6.56 9.71 -5.59
N GLU A 61 -7.42 9.85 -6.61
CA GLU A 61 -8.87 9.96 -6.43
C GLU A 61 -9.45 8.72 -5.74
N LEU A 62 -9.10 7.52 -6.21
CA LEU A 62 -9.58 6.26 -5.65
C LEU A 62 -9.07 6.03 -4.22
N LEU A 63 -7.80 6.35 -3.96
CA LEU A 63 -7.24 6.31 -2.61
C LEU A 63 -8.04 7.21 -1.66
N GLY A 64 -8.32 8.45 -2.07
CA GLY A 64 -9.05 9.41 -1.25
C GLY A 64 -10.53 9.07 -1.05
N LYS A 65 -11.19 8.53 -2.06
CA LYS A 65 -12.64 8.24 -2.01
C LYS A 65 -12.99 6.90 -1.40
N GLU A 66 -12.14 5.88 -1.58
CA GLU A 66 -12.49 4.49 -1.27
C GLU A 66 -11.56 3.89 -0.23
N VAL A 67 -10.24 4.01 -0.41
CA VAL A 67 -9.27 3.30 0.44
C VAL A 67 -9.10 3.98 1.80
N ILE A 68 -8.74 5.26 1.84
CA ILE A 68 -8.48 5.99 3.09
C ILE A 68 -9.71 5.93 4.03
N PRO A 69 -10.96 6.16 3.56
CA PRO A 69 -12.13 6.02 4.41
C PRO A 69 -12.29 4.60 4.98
N ALA A 70 -12.06 3.56 4.18
CA ALA A 70 -12.16 2.18 4.65
C ALA A 70 -11.09 1.83 5.70
N LEU A 71 -9.88 2.40 5.57
CA LEU A 71 -8.80 2.18 6.55
C LEU A 71 -9.06 2.87 7.89
N HIS A 72 -9.79 3.98 7.93
CA HIS A 72 -10.17 4.65 9.20
C HIS A 72 -11.05 3.79 10.10
N GLU A 73 -11.76 2.80 9.54
CA GLU A 73 -12.55 1.84 10.33
C GLU A 73 -11.67 0.80 11.05
N VAL A 74 -10.40 0.68 10.65
CA VAL A 74 -9.43 -0.24 11.27
C VAL A 74 -8.81 0.41 12.49
N LYS A 75 -8.93 -0.23 13.66
CA LYS A 75 -8.38 0.30 14.90
C LYS A 75 -6.90 -0.04 15.05
N LEU A 76 -6.07 0.98 15.29
CA LEU A 76 -4.67 0.82 15.65
C LEU A 76 -4.55 0.24 17.07
N ARG A 77 -3.57 -0.66 17.26
CA ARG A 77 -3.15 -1.06 18.60
C ARG A 77 -2.30 0.07 19.23
N PRO A 78 -2.36 0.26 20.55
CA PRO A 78 -1.42 1.12 21.24
C PRO A 78 0.03 0.68 20.97
N TYR A 79 0.95 1.63 20.97
CA TYR A 79 2.37 1.28 21.00
C TYR A 79 2.73 0.77 22.39
N ASP A 80 3.59 -0.24 22.45
CA ASP A 80 4.21 -0.65 23.71
C ASP A 80 5.15 0.50 24.18
N ASP A 81 5.10 0.81 25.48
CA ASP A 81 5.95 1.84 26.12
C ASP A 81 7.45 1.43 26.20
#